data_AF-A0A7S1C7K4-F1
#
_entry.id   AF-A0A7S1C7K4-F1
#
_cell.length_a   1.000
_cell.length_b   1.000
_cell.length_c   1.000
_cell.angle_alpha   90.00
_cell.angle_beta   90.00
_cell.angle_gamma   90.00
#
_symmetry.space_group_name_H-M   'P 1'
#
loop_
_entity.id
_entity.type
_entity.pdbx_description
1 polymer ?
#
loop_
_entity_poly.entity_id
_entity_poly.type
_entity_poly.pdbx_seq_one_letter_code
_entity_poly.pdbx_strand_id
1 'polypeptide(L)'
;GSMPTVSQRQIFERPPDGVRKIVLATNIAETSITIDDVVFVIDSGLHKEKTYDVKDKVECLLPTFVSRASAKQRKGRAGRVQEGVCYHLFTRRKYEDELDEL
;
A
#
# COMPACT_ATOMS: atom_id res chain seq x y z
N GLY A 1 -8.75 7.95 8.05
CA GLY A 1 -9.26 9.18 7.41
C GLY A 1 -10.58 8.86 6.73
N SER A 2 -11.56 9.75 6.81
CA SER A 2 -12.83 9.60 6.09
C SER A 2 -12.68 10.20 4.69
N MET A 3 -12.59 9.34 3.67
CA MET A 3 -12.80 9.80 2.29
C MET A 3 -14.31 9.86 2.04
N PRO A 4 -14.83 10.95 1.44
CA PRO A 4 -16.23 11.01 1.01
C PRO A 4 -16.58 9.82 0.10
N THR A 5 -17.79 9.27 0.26
CA THR A 5 -18.26 8.09 -0.49
C THR A 5 -18.26 8.29 -2.00
N VAL A 6 -18.48 9.52 -2.47
CA VAL A 6 -18.38 9.88 -3.89
C VAL A 6 -16.96 9.65 -4.41
N SER A 7 -15.94 10.08 -3.67
CA SER A 7 -14.53 9.85 -4.03
C SER A 7 -14.13 8.38 -3.98
N GLN A 8 -14.78 7.59 -3.12
CA GLN A 8 -14.58 6.13 -3.10
C GLN A 8 -15.19 5.46 -4.34
N ARG A 9 -16.24 6.01 -4.96
CA ARG A 9 -16.82 5.42 -6.18
C ARG A 9 -15.95 5.66 -7.42
N GLN A 10 -15.33 6.84 -7.51
CA GLN A 10 -14.49 7.22 -8.66
C GLN A 10 -13.32 6.27 -8.89
N ILE A 11 -12.81 5.60 -7.85
CA ILE A 11 -11.68 4.66 -8.00
C ILE A 11 -12.06 3.43 -8.84
N PHE A 12 -13.34 3.07 -8.91
CA PHE A 12 -13.85 1.92 -9.65
C PHE A 12 -14.18 2.26 -11.12
N GLU A 13 -14.20 3.55 -11.47
CA GLU A 13 -14.42 3.99 -12.84
C GLU A 13 -13.14 3.76 -13.67
N ARG A 14 -13.32 3.32 -14.92
CA ARG A 14 -12.21 3.21 -15.87
C ARG A 14 -11.88 4.60 -16.42
N PRO A 15 -10.59 4.99 -16.50
CA PRO A 15 -10.23 6.26 -17.10
C PRO A 15 -10.54 6.27 -18.61
N PRO A 16 -10.77 7.45 -19.22
CA PRO A 16 -10.89 7.58 -20.66
C PRO A 16 -9.63 7.11 -21.41
N ASP A 17 -9.76 6.83 -22.70
CA ASP A 17 -8.64 6.43 -23.56
C ASP A 17 -7.51 7.46 -23.54
N GLY A 18 -6.27 6.97 -23.44
CA GLY A 18 -5.08 7.81 -23.32
C GLY A 18 -4.82 8.40 -21.93
N VAL A 19 -5.73 8.20 -20.97
CA VAL A 19 -5.56 8.69 -19.59
C VAL A 19 -5.16 7.54 -18.66
N ARG A 20 -4.14 7.77 -17.82
CA ARG A 20 -3.74 6.81 -16.79
C ARG A 20 -4.31 7.20 -15.43
N LYS A 21 -5.11 6.30 -14.84
CA LYS A 21 -5.56 6.42 -13.45
C LYS A 21 -4.38 6.15 -12.50
N ILE A 22 -4.16 7.06 -11.55
CA ILE A 22 -3.19 6.90 -10.46
C ILE A 22 -3.96 6.91 -9.15
N VAL A 23 -3.86 5.82 -8.39
CA VAL A 23 -4.51 5.70 -7.08
C VAL A 23 -3.46 5.86 -5.99
N LEU A 24 -3.61 6.88 -5.16
CA LEU A 24 -2.80 7.08 -3.97
C LEU A 24 -3.54 6.48 -2.78
N ALA A 25 -2.93 5.52 -2.10
CA ALA A 25 -3.56 4.82 -1.00
C ALA A 25 -2.60 4.63 0.17
N THR A 26 -3.16 4.55 1.37
CA THR A 26 -2.48 4.00 2.55
C THR A 26 -2.68 2.48 2.58
N ASN A 27 -2.29 1.85 3.68
CA ASN A 27 -2.60 0.48 4.06
C ASN A 27 -4.07 0.03 3.86
N ILE A 28 -5.04 0.93 3.63
CA ILE A 28 -6.43 0.57 3.30
C ILE A 28 -6.53 -0.21 1.97
N ALA A 29 -5.71 0.15 0.96
CA ALA A 29 -5.73 -0.56 -0.33
C ALA A 29 -5.10 -1.96 -0.25
N GLU A 30 -4.38 -2.27 0.83
CA GLU A 30 -3.77 -3.59 1.01
C GLU A 30 -4.81 -4.66 1.28
N THR A 31 -5.89 -4.35 2.00
CA THR A 31 -6.86 -5.35 2.47
C THR A 31 -8.30 -5.03 2.07
N SER A 32 -8.68 -3.75 2.02
CA SER A 32 -10.10 -3.36 2.11
C SER A 32 -10.72 -2.90 0.79
N ILE A 33 -9.91 -2.69 -0.26
CA ILE A 33 -10.41 -2.21 -1.56
C ILE A 33 -9.75 -3.00 -2.69
N THR A 34 -10.57 -3.55 -3.59
CA THR A 34 -10.13 -4.24 -4.81
C THR A 34 -10.37 -3.32 -6.00
N ILE A 35 -9.30 -2.95 -6.69
CA ILE A 35 -9.34 -2.13 -7.91
C ILE A 35 -8.81 -3.01 -9.04
N ASP A 36 -9.71 -3.47 -9.90
CA ASP A 36 -9.44 -4.55 -10.85
C ASP A 36 -8.50 -4.15 -12.01
N ASP A 37 -8.32 -2.85 -12.27
CA ASP A 37 -7.53 -2.33 -13.38
C ASP A 37 -6.11 -1.88 -12.99
N VAL A 38 -5.62 -2.24 -11.80
CA VAL A 38 -4.26 -1.94 -11.35
C VAL A 38 -3.28 -3.00 -11.85
N VAL A 39 -2.30 -2.56 -12.64
CA VAL A 39 -1.19 -3.40 -13.13
C VAL A 39 0.20 -2.91 -12.72
N PHE A 40 0.26 -1.75 -12.06
CA PHE A 40 1.48 -1.19 -11.51
C PHE A 40 1.28 -0.85 -10.04
N VAL A 41 2.18 -1.34 -9.19
CA VAL A 41 2.25 -0.98 -7.77
C VAL A 41 3.58 -0.31 -7.51
N ILE A 42 3.55 0.82 -6.82
CA ILE A 42 4.73 1.49 -6.28
C ILE A 42 4.63 1.38 -4.76
N ASP A 43 5.49 0.57 -4.15
CA ASP A 43 5.45 0.27 -2.72
C ASP A 43 6.63 0.93 -2.01
N SER A 44 6.32 1.90 -1.14
CA SER A 44 7.31 2.55 -0.30
C SER A 44 7.90 1.62 0.77
N GLY A 45 7.23 0.51 1.08
CA GLY A 45 7.59 -0.38 2.17
C GLY A 45 7.32 0.21 3.55
N LEU A 46 6.63 1.34 3.65
CA LEU A 46 6.33 2.01 4.92
C LEU A 46 4.81 2.07 5.16
N HIS A 47 4.43 2.08 6.43
CA HIS A 47 3.11 2.49 6.90
C HIS A 47 3.25 3.36 8.14
N LYS A 48 2.17 4.00 8.56
CA LYS A 48 2.11 4.68 9.85
C LYS A 48 1.52 3.72 10.87
N GLU A 49 2.26 3.45 11.93
CA GLU A 49 1.87 2.57 13.02
C GLU A 49 1.73 3.35 14.33
N LYS A 50 0.75 2.97 15.15
CA LYS A 50 0.61 3.52 16.49
C LYS A 50 1.64 2.85 17.41
N THR A 51 2.51 3.65 18.00
CA THR A 51 3.52 3.21 18.96
C THR A 51 3.32 3.96 20.27
N TYR A 52 3.54 3.30 21.41
CA TYR A 52 3.45 3.94 22.72
C TYR A 52 4.85 4.31 23.23
N ASP A 53 5.08 5.60 23.47
CA ASP A 53 6.28 6.08 24.14
C ASP A 53 6.11 5.91 25.66
N VAL A 54 6.82 4.93 26.23
CA VAL A 54 6.74 4.59 27.67
C VAL A 54 7.27 5.72 28.55
N LYS A 55 8.23 6.50 28.06
CA LYS A 55 8.89 7.57 28.82
C LYS A 55 7.97 8.77 28.97
N ASP A 56 7.38 9.20 27.85
CA ASP A 56 6.53 10.38 27.80
C ASP A 56 5.05 10.06 28.01
N LYS A 57 4.70 8.75 28.07
CA LYS A 57 3.35 8.21 28.26
C LYS A 57 2.36 8.68 27.19
N VAL A 58 2.81 8.80 25.95
CA VAL A 58 2.02 9.29 24.82
C VAL A 58 1.92 8.26 23.70
N GLU A 59 0.78 8.23 23.00
CA GLU A 59 0.65 7.51 21.73
C GLU A 59 1.24 8.37 20.60
N CYS A 60 2.16 7.79 19.84
CA CYS A 60 2.75 8.39 18.65
C CYS A 60 2.32 7.62 17.39
N LEU A 61 2.31 8.30 16.25
CA LEU A 61 2.06 7.69 14.95
C LEU A 61 3.31 7.83 14.10
N LEU A 62 4.14 6.79 14.08
CA LEU A 62 5.46 6.81 13.46
C LEU A 62 5.48 6.02 12.14
N PRO A 63 6.31 6.42 11.16
CA PRO A 63 6.55 5.61 9.99
C PRO A 63 7.37 4.37 10.35
N THR A 64 6.82 3.20 10.10
CA THR A 64 7.46 1.89 10.33
C THR A 64 7.51 1.13 9.01
N PHE A 65 8.52 0.27 8.84
CA PHE A 65 8.54 -0.65 7.71
C PHE A 65 7.44 -1.69 7.81
N VAL A 66 6.87 -2.06 6.68
CA VAL A 66 5.87 -3.13 6.62
C VAL A 66 6.53 -4.50 6.65
N SER A 67 5.78 -5.51 7.08
CA SER A 67 6.25 -6.89 7.02
C SER A 67 6.43 -7.39 5.59
N ARG A 68 7.22 -8.46 5.43
CA ARG A 68 7.38 -9.17 4.16
C ARG A 68 6.05 -9.69 3.64
N ALA A 69 5.16 -10.13 4.54
CA ALA A 69 3.81 -10.57 4.20
C ALA A 69 2.97 -9.40 3.65
N SER A 70 3.00 -8.24 4.31
CA SER A 70 2.31 -7.03 3.84
C SER A 70 2.83 -6.56 2.48
N ALA A 71 4.15 -6.46 2.30
CA ALA A 71 4.77 -6.14 1.00
C ALA A 71 4.36 -7.14 -0.10
N LYS A 72 4.25 -8.44 0.23
CA LYS A 72 3.77 -9.47 -0.70
C LYS A 72 2.29 -9.28 -1.06
N GLN A 73 1.45 -8.92 -0.10
CA GLN A 73 0.03 -8.60 -0.36
C GLN A 73 -0.10 -7.38 -1.28
N ARG A 74 0.70 -6.33 -1.04
CA ARG A 74 0.76 -5.13 -1.90
C ARG A 74 1.17 -5.47 -3.32
N LYS A 75 2.24 -6.27 -3.49
CA LYS A 75 2.67 -6.79 -4.79
C LYS A 75 1.54 -7.54 -5.52
N GLY A 76 0.74 -8.31 -4.78
CA GLY A 76 -0.41 -9.06 -5.32
C GLY A 76 -1.49 -8.19 -5.97
N ARG A 77 -1.50 -6.87 -5.71
CA ARG A 77 -2.47 -5.94 -6.32
C ARG A 77 -2.22 -5.68 -7.81
N ALA A 78 -0.98 -5.81 -8.28
CA ALA A 78 -0.64 -5.63 -9.71
C ALA A 78 -0.94 -6.86 -10.58
N GLY A 79 -1.15 -8.05 -9.99
CA GLY A 79 -1.15 -9.33 -10.72
C GLY A 79 -2.48 -10.07 -10.73
N ARG A 80 -3.60 -9.40 -10.42
CA ARG A 80 -4.89 -10.07 -10.20
C ARG A 80 -5.60 -10.44 -11.50
N VAL A 81 -5.66 -9.50 -12.46
CA VAL A 81 -6.44 -9.64 -13.71
C VAL A 81 -5.55 -9.88 -14.92
N GLN A 82 -4.31 -9.38 -14.88
CA GLN A 82 -3.30 -9.56 -15.92
C GLN A 82 -1.90 -9.46 -15.28
N GLU A 83 -0.85 -9.71 -16.07
CA GLU A 83 0.53 -9.51 -15.62
C GLU A 83 0.75 -8.05 -15.21
N GLY A 84 1.46 -7.86 -14.11
CA GLY A 84 1.77 -6.53 -13.61
C GLY A 84 3.08 -6.46 -12.87
N VAL A 85 3.49 -5.23 -12.58
CA VAL A 85 4.82 -4.91 -12.05
C VAL A 85 4.68 -4.22 -10.71
N CYS A 86 5.47 -4.68 -9.73
CA CYS A 86 5.60 -4.05 -8.43
C CYS A 86 7.01 -3.48 -8.26
N TYR A 87 7.09 -2.17 -8.07
CA TYR A 87 8.32 -1.46 -7.76
C TYR A 87 8.41 -1.26 -6.25
N HIS A 88 9.37 -1.91 -5.62
CA HIS A 88 9.70 -1.67 -4.21
C HIS A 88 10.73 -0.55 -4.11
N LEU A 89 10.46 0.47 -3.29
CA LEU A 89 11.38 1.59 -3.05
C LEU A 89 12.42 1.30 -1.96
N PHE A 90 12.66 0.01 -1.70
CA PHE A 90 13.64 -0.50 -0.75
C PHE A 90 14.46 -1.60 -1.42
N THR A 91 15.67 -1.83 -0.89
CA THR A 91 16.59 -2.79 -1.49
C THR A 91 16.13 -4.23 -1.28
N ARG A 92 16.60 -5.13 -2.13
CA ARG A 92 16.41 -6.57 -1.94
C ARG A 92 16.93 -7.05 -0.58
N ARG A 93 18.09 -6.54 -0.16
CA ARG A 93 18.66 -6.81 1.17
C ARG A 93 17.69 -6.41 2.29
N LYS A 94 17.08 -5.22 2.20
CA LYS A 94 16.05 -4.79 3.16
C LYS A 94 14.93 -5.82 3.24
N TYR A 95 14.42 -6.28 2.09
CA TYR A 95 13.33 -7.25 2.01
C TYR A 95 13.67 -8.62 2.60
N GLU A 96 14.88 -9.13 2.34
CA GLU A 96 15.29 -10.49 2.71
C GLU A 96 15.78 -10.57 4.16
N ASP A 97 16.50 -9.55 4.64
CA ASP A 97 17.25 -9.61 5.90
C ASP A 97 16.65 -8.74 7.02
N GLU A 98 15.92 -7.68 6.69
CA GLU A 98 15.55 -6.62 7.65
C GLU A 98 14.04 -6.39 7.82
N LEU A 99 13.20 -6.96 6.96
CA LEU A 99 11.74 -6.90 7.12
C LEU A 99 11.24 -8.11 7.90
N ASP A 100 10.36 -7.85 8.87
CA ASP A 100 9.72 -8.89 9.67
C ASP A 100 8.88 -9.85 8.80
N GLU A 101 8.78 -11.13 9.18
CA GLU A 101 8.04 -12.13 8.40
C GLU A 101 6.50 -12.00 8.48
N LEU A 102 5.97 -11.38 9.53
CA LEU A 102 4.53 -11.35 9.87
C LEU A 102 3.90 -9.99 9.60
#